data_AF-A0A538HGN5-F1
#
_entry.id   AF-A0A538HGN5-F1
#
_cell.length_a   1.000
_cell.length_b   1.000
_cell.length_c   1.000
_cell.angle_alpha   90.00
_cell.angle_beta   90.00
_cell.angle_gamma   90.00
#
_symmetry.space_group_name_H-M   'P 1'
#
loop_
_entity.id
_entity.type
_entity.pdbx_description
1 polymer ?
#
loop_
_entity_poly.entity_id
_entity_poly.type
_entity_poly.pdbx_seq_one_letter_code
_entity_poly.pdbx_strand_id
1 'polypeptide(L)'
;MKVVLFCGGLGLRMREESTRLPKPMIPLGDRPILWHIMKYYSSFGCRDFVLCLGYKAEVIKQYFLDYNEALTNDFVLRDGGKTVELLGSDTHDWSMTFVNTGLNSTIGERLKAVEPYLEGEDVFLATYGDGLTDAPLRDMIDTLTASDKTALFLCVRPTHQFHVVSLRDGNGVEAIRDVGDADLWINGGFFVFRRGILDHLGPGEDLVGHAFPRLIAEDKVIAYPYKGFWAPMDTLKDKQTLETLLESGEPPWASPRGLERQDATPTG
;
A
#
# COMPACT_ATOMS: atom_id res chain seq x y z
N MET A 1 -2.79 -0.45 15.94
CA MET A 1 -1.98 0.05 14.82
C MET A 1 -2.88 0.39 13.65
N LYS A 2 -2.94 1.67 13.35
CA LYS A 2 -3.69 2.25 12.24
C LYS A 2 -2.89 2.23 10.94
N VAL A 3 -3.61 2.19 9.82
CA VAL A 3 -3.05 2.17 8.46
C VAL A 3 -3.56 3.37 7.67
N VAL A 4 -2.68 4.27 7.28
CA VAL A 4 -2.98 5.42 6.42
C VAL A 4 -2.86 5.01 4.95
N LEU A 5 -3.93 5.18 4.18
CA LEU A 5 -3.96 4.82 2.75
C LEU A 5 -4.07 6.09 1.89
N PHE A 6 -3.09 6.32 1.03
CA PHE A 6 -3.09 7.48 0.13
C PHE A 6 -3.93 7.21 -1.13
N CYS A 7 -5.19 7.67 -1.09
CA CYS A 7 -6.18 7.39 -2.13
C CYS A 7 -6.57 8.62 -2.98
N GLY A 8 -5.92 9.77 -2.79
CA GLY A 8 -6.38 11.04 -3.36
C GLY A 8 -5.71 11.51 -4.65
N GLY A 9 -4.75 10.77 -5.21
CA GLY A 9 -3.98 11.17 -6.38
C GLY A 9 -4.77 11.11 -7.70
N LEU A 10 -4.38 11.95 -8.68
CA LEU A 10 -5.04 12.06 -9.99
C LEU A 10 -4.88 10.84 -10.92
N GLY A 11 -3.92 9.96 -10.65
CA GLY A 11 -3.73 8.72 -11.44
C GLY A 11 -3.30 8.92 -12.90
N LEU A 12 -2.56 10.00 -13.20
CA LEU A 12 -2.29 10.51 -14.56
C LEU A 12 -1.58 9.54 -15.54
N ARG A 13 -1.00 8.43 -15.06
CA ARG A 13 -0.29 7.43 -15.88
C ARG A 13 -1.22 6.36 -16.49
N MET A 14 -2.45 6.21 -15.98
CA MET A 14 -3.47 5.26 -16.44
C MET A 14 -4.66 5.96 -17.09
N ARG A 15 -4.42 6.82 -18.08
CA ARG A 15 -5.39 7.82 -18.53
C ARG A 15 -6.78 7.27 -18.87
N GLU A 16 -6.92 6.12 -19.52
CA GLU A 16 -8.24 5.61 -19.92
C GLU A 16 -9.07 5.12 -18.72
N GLU A 17 -8.50 4.27 -17.85
CA GLU A 17 -9.21 3.74 -16.68
C GLU A 17 -9.31 4.78 -15.55
N SER A 18 -8.28 5.61 -15.36
CA SER A 18 -8.25 6.66 -14.34
C SER A 18 -9.26 7.78 -14.62
N THR A 19 -9.59 8.00 -15.90
CA THR A 19 -10.66 8.92 -16.30
C THR A 19 -12.02 8.42 -15.84
N ARG A 20 -12.19 7.12 -15.59
CA ARG A 20 -13.44 6.54 -15.05
C ARG A 20 -13.39 6.36 -13.54
N LEU A 21 -12.36 5.72 -12.99
CA LEU A 21 -12.24 5.41 -11.56
C LEU A 21 -10.94 5.98 -10.97
N PRO A 22 -10.90 6.40 -9.69
CA PRO A 22 -9.62 6.66 -9.04
C PRO A 22 -8.81 5.36 -8.98
N LYS A 23 -7.48 5.43 -9.13
CA LYS A 23 -6.59 4.25 -9.18
C LYS A 23 -6.86 3.18 -8.11
N PRO A 24 -7.04 3.53 -6.82
CA PRO A 24 -7.31 2.53 -5.79
C PRO A 24 -8.60 1.72 -6.03
N MET A 25 -9.53 2.25 -6.82
CA MET A 25 -10.81 1.61 -7.13
C MET A 25 -10.82 0.83 -8.44
N ILE A 26 -9.67 0.71 -9.11
CA ILE A 26 -9.57 -0.10 -10.33
C ILE A 26 -9.71 -1.58 -9.93
N PRO A 27 -10.63 -2.32 -10.57
CA PRO A 27 -10.86 -3.73 -10.27
C PRO A 27 -9.63 -4.60 -10.57
N LEU A 28 -9.38 -5.56 -9.68
CA LEU A 28 -8.43 -6.65 -9.82
C LEU A 28 -9.17 -7.93 -9.40
N GLY A 29 -9.71 -8.65 -10.39
CA GLY A 29 -10.78 -9.62 -10.18
C GLY A 29 -12.06 -8.93 -9.69
N ASP A 30 -12.73 -9.54 -8.71
CA ASP A 30 -14.03 -9.07 -8.20
C ASP A 30 -13.91 -7.91 -7.20
N ARG A 31 -12.69 -7.48 -6.88
CA ARG A 31 -12.39 -6.53 -5.80
C ARG A 31 -11.42 -5.44 -6.29
N PRO A 32 -11.53 -4.19 -5.81
CA PRO A 32 -10.60 -3.13 -6.19
C PRO A 32 -9.19 -3.37 -5.60
N ILE A 33 -8.14 -2.85 -6.23
CA ILE A 33 -6.77 -2.95 -5.68
C ILE A 33 -6.67 -2.46 -4.23
N LEU A 34 -7.42 -1.41 -3.86
CA LEU A 34 -7.47 -0.90 -2.49
C LEU A 34 -7.88 -1.98 -1.49
N TRP A 35 -8.84 -2.83 -1.86
CA TRP A 35 -9.25 -3.94 -1.02
C TRP A 35 -8.12 -4.95 -0.82
N HIS A 36 -7.36 -5.28 -1.88
CA HIS A 36 -6.23 -6.21 -1.78
C HIS A 36 -5.13 -5.66 -0.86
N ILE A 37 -4.87 -4.35 -0.91
CA ILE A 37 -3.95 -3.65 -0.01
C ILE A 37 -4.45 -3.73 1.43
N MET A 38 -5.72 -3.44 1.67
CA MET A 38 -6.32 -3.53 3.01
C MET A 38 -6.28 -4.97 3.54
N LYS A 39 -6.51 -5.96 2.67
CA LYS A 39 -6.45 -7.37 3.02
C LYS A 39 -5.04 -7.80 3.45
N TYR A 40 -4.01 -7.34 2.76
CA TYR A 40 -2.61 -7.54 3.17
C TYR A 40 -2.38 -7.09 4.63
N TYR A 41 -2.78 -5.87 4.98
CA TYR A 41 -2.64 -5.35 6.36
C TYR A 41 -3.51 -6.13 7.36
N SER A 42 -4.73 -6.47 6.97
CA SER A 42 -5.65 -7.25 7.80
C SER A 42 -5.12 -8.64 8.13
N SER A 43 -4.39 -9.29 7.22
CA SER A 43 -3.74 -10.58 7.48
C SER A 43 -2.71 -10.49 8.62
N PHE A 44 -2.13 -9.31 8.85
CA PHE A 44 -1.25 -9.03 9.99
C PHE A 44 -2.00 -8.45 11.22
N GLY A 45 -3.33 -8.43 11.19
CA GLY A 45 -4.17 -7.94 12.28
C GLY A 45 -4.39 -6.42 12.29
N CYS A 46 -3.90 -5.69 11.30
CA CYS A 46 -4.09 -4.24 11.17
C CYS A 46 -5.41 -3.96 10.45
N ARG A 47 -6.43 -3.52 11.19
CA ARG A 47 -7.83 -3.42 10.73
C ARG A 47 -8.46 -2.03 10.86
N ASP A 48 -7.69 -1.04 11.33
CA ASP A 48 -8.14 0.34 11.46
C ASP A 48 -7.48 1.18 10.36
N PHE A 49 -8.28 1.59 9.38
CA PHE A 49 -7.83 2.23 8.14
C PHE A 49 -8.23 3.70 8.10
N VAL A 50 -7.30 4.57 7.77
CA VAL A 50 -7.54 6.00 7.54
C VAL A 50 -7.27 6.32 6.08
N LEU A 51 -8.34 6.53 5.30
CA LEU A 51 -8.27 6.76 3.87
C LEU A 51 -8.13 8.25 3.59
N CYS A 52 -6.98 8.65 3.04
CA CYS A 52 -6.70 10.01 2.59
C CYS A 52 -7.30 10.23 1.20
N LEU A 53 -8.50 10.80 1.15
CA LEU A 53 -9.26 11.02 -0.07
C LEU A 53 -8.89 12.34 -0.75
N GLY A 54 -9.14 12.41 -2.06
CA GLY A 54 -8.89 13.58 -2.89
C GLY A 54 -9.67 13.47 -4.19
N TYR A 55 -8.98 13.30 -5.32
CA TYR A 55 -9.63 13.09 -6.61
C TYR A 55 -10.62 11.92 -6.57
N LYS A 56 -11.87 12.17 -6.99
CA LYS A 56 -12.97 11.19 -7.03
C LYS A 56 -13.26 10.48 -5.70
N ALA A 57 -13.13 11.20 -4.59
CA ALA A 57 -13.41 10.70 -3.25
C ALA A 57 -14.79 10.04 -3.13
N GLU A 58 -15.79 10.55 -3.85
CA GLU A 58 -17.15 10.03 -3.90
C GLU A 58 -17.22 8.58 -4.39
N VAL A 59 -16.38 8.18 -5.34
CA VAL A 59 -16.37 6.80 -5.86
C VAL A 59 -15.91 5.83 -4.78
N ILE A 60 -14.87 6.19 -4.02
CA ILE A 60 -14.35 5.38 -2.92
C ILE A 60 -15.40 5.28 -1.81
N LYS A 61 -16.01 6.41 -1.42
CA LYS A 61 -17.06 6.42 -0.40
C LYS A 61 -18.25 5.56 -0.80
N GLN A 62 -18.75 5.71 -2.03
CA GLN A 62 -19.91 4.98 -2.51
C GLN A 62 -19.65 3.46 -2.51
N TYR A 63 -18.46 3.04 -2.94
CA TYR A 63 -18.10 1.63 -2.94
C TYR A 63 -18.25 1.00 -1.55
N PHE A 64 -17.71 1.63 -0.50
CA PHE A 64 -17.78 1.09 0.86
C PHE A 64 -19.13 1.30 1.55
N LEU A 65 -19.90 2.33 1.18
CA LEU A 65 -21.26 2.53 1.69
C LEU A 65 -22.25 1.50 1.13
N ASP A 66 -22.09 1.12 -0.14
CA ASP A 66 -22.95 0.14 -0.82
C ASP A 66 -22.34 -1.27 -0.82
N TYR A 67 -21.23 -1.48 -0.10
CA TYR A 67 -20.49 -2.73 -0.17
C TYR A 67 -21.36 -3.89 0.32
N ASN A 68 -21.64 -4.82 -0.60
CA ASN A 68 -22.39 -6.03 -0.32
C ASN A 68 -21.44 -7.22 -0.41
N GLU A 69 -21.03 -7.73 0.75
CA GLU A 69 -20.13 -8.88 0.85
C GLU A 69 -20.67 -10.13 0.14
N ALA A 70 -21.99 -10.27 -0.04
CA ALA A 70 -22.59 -11.39 -0.75
C ALA A 70 -22.24 -11.40 -2.26
N LEU A 71 -21.83 -10.27 -2.82
CA LEU A 71 -21.40 -10.20 -4.22
C LEU A 71 -19.96 -10.72 -4.43
N THR A 72 -19.20 -10.86 -3.35
CA THR A 72 -17.77 -11.21 -3.39
C THR A 72 -17.41 -12.39 -2.48
N ASN A 73 -18.41 -13.02 -1.85
CA ASN A 73 -18.28 -14.17 -0.98
C ASN A 73 -19.44 -15.13 -1.20
N ASP A 74 -19.25 -16.41 -0.85
CA ASP A 74 -20.32 -17.39 -0.86
C ASP A 74 -21.34 -17.11 0.26
N PHE A 75 -22.63 -17.31 -0.03
CA PHE A 75 -23.72 -17.09 0.92
C PHE A 75 -24.88 -18.04 0.69
N VAL A 76 -25.69 -18.23 1.73
CA VAL A 76 -26.96 -18.94 1.67
C VAL A 76 -28.10 -17.92 1.68
N LEU A 77 -29.00 -18.03 0.70
CA LEU A 77 -30.19 -17.19 0.59
C LEU A 77 -31.42 -17.95 1.10
N ARG A 78 -32.11 -17.41 2.11
CA ARG A 78 -33.33 -18.00 2.70
C ARG A 78 -34.52 -17.06 2.58
N ASP A 79 -35.70 -17.58 2.92
CA ASP A 79 -36.95 -16.83 3.08
C ASP A 79 -37.38 -16.02 1.84
N GLY A 80 -37.13 -16.56 0.65
CA GLY A 80 -37.47 -15.90 -0.62
C GLY A 80 -36.62 -14.67 -0.91
N GLY A 81 -35.36 -14.64 -0.44
CA GLY A 81 -34.43 -13.54 -0.71
C GLY A 81 -34.30 -12.52 0.42
N LYS A 82 -34.89 -12.78 1.59
CA LYS A 82 -34.92 -11.83 2.70
C LYS A 82 -33.77 -12.00 3.68
N THR A 83 -33.20 -13.21 3.74
CA THR A 83 -32.15 -13.54 4.70
C THR A 83 -30.93 -13.99 3.92
N VAL A 84 -29.85 -13.21 4.03
CA VAL A 84 -28.52 -13.52 3.47
C VAL A 84 -27.64 -13.97 4.62
N GLU A 85 -27.20 -15.22 4.58
CA GLU A 85 -26.27 -15.81 5.54
C GLU A 85 -24.92 -15.98 4.85
N LEU A 86 -23.95 -15.10 5.12
CA LEU A 86 -22.61 -15.18 4.56
C LEU A 86 -21.89 -16.42 5.10
N LEU A 87 -21.28 -17.22 4.23
CA LEU A 87 -20.45 -18.37 4.61
C LEU A 87 -19.02 -17.98 5.00
N GLY A 88 -18.63 -16.76 4.64
CA GLY A 88 -17.38 -16.11 5.04
C GLY A 88 -17.53 -14.60 4.92
N SER A 89 -16.80 -13.87 5.77
CA SER A 89 -16.67 -12.42 5.68
C SER A 89 -15.20 -12.05 5.64
N ASP A 90 -14.89 -11.06 4.83
CA ASP A 90 -13.53 -10.63 4.58
C ASP A 90 -13.26 -9.20 5.04
N THR A 91 -14.30 -8.45 5.41
CA THR A 91 -14.20 -7.05 5.87
C THR A 91 -14.95 -6.71 7.17
N HIS A 92 -15.74 -7.63 7.76
CA HIS A 92 -16.64 -7.30 8.89
C HIS A 92 -15.96 -6.70 10.13
N ASP A 93 -14.66 -6.94 10.31
CA ASP A 93 -13.88 -6.47 11.45
C ASP A 93 -13.02 -5.23 11.13
N TRP A 94 -13.21 -4.62 9.96
CA TRP A 94 -12.49 -3.42 9.54
C TRP A 94 -13.19 -2.14 10.03
N SER A 95 -12.40 -1.21 10.57
CA SER A 95 -12.83 0.16 10.84
C SER A 95 -12.20 1.08 9.80
N MET A 96 -13.00 1.98 9.21
CA MET A 96 -12.57 2.82 8.10
C MET A 96 -12.96 4.28 8.34
N THR A 97 -11.96 5.15 8.39
CA THR A 97 -12.12 6.61 8.49
C THR A 97 -11.86 7.25 7.12
N PHE A 98 -12.86 7.95 6.58
CA PHE A 98 -12.79 8.57 5.26
C PHE A 98 -12.53 10.07 5.38
N VAL A 99 -11.29 10.52 5.12
CA VAL A 99 -10.88 11.92 5.33
C VAL A 99 -10.69 12.61 3.99
N ASN A 100 -11.38 13.73 3.76
CA ASN A 100 -11.08 14.58 2.60
C ASN A 100 -9.81 15.38 2.88
N THR A 101 -8.72 14.97 2.25
CA THR A 101 -7.39 15.54 2.46
C THR A 101 -6.99 16.56 1.39
N GLY A 102 -7.93 16.97 0.54
CA GLY A 102 -7.70 17.98 -0.51
C GLY A 102 -7.40 17.39 -1.88
N LEU A 103 -7.82 18.09 -2.93
CA LEU A 103 -7.65 17.64 -4.32
C LEU A 103 -6.18 17.69 -4.75
N ASN A 104 -5.51 18.82 -4.46
CA ASN A 104 -4.16 19.11 -4.93
C ASN A 104 -3.08 18.84 -3.88
N SER A 105 -3.44 18.22 -2.76
CA SER A 105 -2.52 18.02 -1.65
C SER A 105 -1.46 16.98 -1.96
N THR A 106 -0.23 17.27 -1.55
CA THR A 106 0.92 16.34 -1.64
C THR A 106 0.72 15.14 -0.69
N ILE A 107 1.57 14.11 -0.78
CA ILE A 107 1.51 12.99 0.17
C ILE A 107 1.80 13.46 1.60
N GLY A 108 2.73 14.40 1.77
CA GLY A 108 3.07 14.97 3.07
C GLY A 108 1.90 15.73 3.70
N GLU A 109 1.21 16.58 2.94
CA GLU A 109 0.02 17.29 3.41
C GLU A 109 -1.12 16.35 3.77
N ARG A 110 -1.34 15.29 2.99
CA ARG A 110 -2.36 14.27 3.28
C ARG A 110 -2.07 13.55 4.58
N LEU A 111 -0.82 13.16 4.80
CA LEU A 111 -0.38 12.52 6.02
C LEU A 111 -0.55 13.45 7.24
N LYS A 112 -0.19 14.73 7.10
CA LYS A 112 -0.38 15.72 8.16
C LYS A 112 -1.86 15.97 8.47
N ALA A 113 -2.72 16.00 7.44
CA ALA A 113 -4.16 16.23 7.60
C ALA A 113 -4.86 15.12 8.41
N VAL A 114 -4.30 13.91 8.45
CA VAL A 114 -4.88 12.78 9.21
C VAL A 114 -4.30 12.60 10.61
N GLU A 115 -3.42 13.50 11.06
CA GLU A 115 -2.82 13.47 12.40
C GLU A 115 -3.83 13.27 13.56
N PRO A 116 -5.00 13.94 13.59
CA PRO A 116 -5.98 13.75 14.67
C PRO A 116 -6.53 12.32 14.74
N TYR A 117 -6.55 11.60 13.62
CA TYR A 117 -7.05 10.23 13.57
C TYR A 117 -5.98 9.21 13.98
N LEU A 118 -4.74 9.65 14.20
CA LEU A 118 -3.62 8.80 14.65
C LEU A 118 -3.34 8.93 16.16
N GLU A 119 -4.23 9.61 16.90
CA GLU A 119 -4.12 9.70 18.36
C GLU A 119 -4.06 8.30 19.00
N GLY A 120 -3.17 8.16 19.99
CA GLY A 120 -2.91 6.90 20.70
C GLY A 120 -1.97 5.92 19.99
N GLU A 121 -1.52 6.21 18.76
CA GLU A 121 -0.57 5.37 18.04
C GLU A 121 0.84 5.97 18.12
N ASP A 122 1.76 5.29 18.84
CA ASP A 122 3.19 5.62 18.84
C ASP A 122 3.85 5.25 17.50
N VAL A 123 3.39 4.14 16.92
CA VAL A 123 3.80 3.62 15.62
C VAL A 123 2.56 3.36 14.78
N PHE A 124 2.56 3.81 13.53
CA PHE A 124 1.48 3.58 12.58
C PHE A 124 2.03 3.25 11.18
N LEU A 125 1.14 2.77 10.32
CA LEU A 125 1.49 2.30 8.97
C LEU A 125 0.97 3.28 7.93
N ALA A 126 1.64 3.37 6.80
CA ALA A 126 1.10 4.09 5.65
C ALA A 126 1.51 3.44 4.33
N THR A 127 0.71 3.58 3.28
CA THR A 127 1.15 3.17 1.93
C THR A 127 0.37 3.87 0.83
N TYR A 128 0.87 3.73 -0.39
CA TYR A 128 0.20 4.15 -1.61
C TYR A 128 -0.95 3.20 -1.95
N GLY A 129 -2.03 3.73 -2.53
CA GLY A 129 -3.22 2.95 -2.89
C GLY A 129 -3.14 2.15 -4.20
N ASP A 130 -1.93 1.89 -4.72
CA ASP A 130 -1.73 1.26 -6.03
C ASP A 130 -0.61 0.20 -6.08
N GLY A 131 0.00 -0.19 -4.96
CA GLY A 131 1.05 -1.20 -4.91
C GLY A 131 0.65 -2.44 -4.11
N LEU A 132 1.04 -3.63 -4.56
CA LEU A 132 0.84 -4.91 -3.87
C LEU A 132 2.18 -5.55 -3.53
N THR A 133 2.24 -6.29 -2.42
CA THR A 133 3.46 -6.99 -1.98
C THR A 133 3.15 -8.21 -1.13
N ASP A 134 4.07 -9.17 -1.07
CA ASP A 134 4.10 -10.26 -0.08
C ASP A 134 5.06 -9.96 1.09
N ALA A 135 5.54 -8.72 1.24
CA ALA A 135 6.54 -8.34 2.24
C ALA A 135 6.13 -8.68 3.69
N PRO A 136 7.09 -9.06 4.55
CA PRO A 136 6.81 -9.45 5.93
C PRO A 136 6.58 -8.24 6.84
N LEU A 137 5.34 -7.74 6.88
CA LEU A 137 5.00 -6.51 7.61
C LEU A 137 5.41 -6.55 9.09
N ARG A 138 5.24 -7.68 9.78
CA ARG A 138 5.64 -7.82 11.20
C ARG A 138 7.12 -7.56 11.38
N ASP A 139 7.97 -8.12 10.52
CA ASP A 139 9.42 -7.92 10.59
C ASP A 139 9.80 -6.46 10.33
N MET A 140 9.10 -5.79 9.41
CA MET A 140 9.27 -4.35 9.18
C MET A 140 8.89 -3.51 10.41
N ILE A 141 7.78 -3.84 11.07
CA ILE A 141 7.35 -3.18 12.31
C ILE A 141 8.36 -3.41 13.43
N ASP A 142 8.79 -4.66 13.64
CA ASP A 142 9.76 -5.05 14.66
C ASP A 142 11.11 -4.34 14.43
N THR A 143 11.55 -4.26 13.17
CA THR A 143 12.78 -3.58 12.76
C THR A 143 12.76 -2.10 13.13
N LEU A 144 11.67 -1.38 12.81
CA LEU A 144 11.57 0.03 13.22
C LEU A 144 11.48 0.15 14.75
N THR A 145 10.69 -0.71 15.38
CA THR A 145 10.41 -0.65 16.82
C THR A 145 11.66 -0.89 17.66
N ALA A 146 12.55 -1.78 17.22
CA ALA A 146 13.84 -2.07 17.84
C ALA A 146 14.91 -0.98 17.60
N SER A 147 14.61 0.05 16.81
CA SER A 147 15.53 1.13 16.44
C SER A 147 15.13 2.48 17.03
N ASP A 148 16.04 3.44 16.97
CA ASP A 148 15.82 4.86 17.30
C ASP A 148 15.36 5.70 16.10
N LYS A 149 15.04 5.04 14.98
CA LYS A 149 14.67 5.67 13.70
C LYS A 149 13.21 6.12 13.73
N THR A 150 12.88 7.10 12.90
CA THR A 150 11.54 7.69 12.82
C THR A 150 10.70 7.04 11.72
N ALA A 151 11.34 6.59 10.65
CA ALA A 151 10.68 6.05 9.48
C ALA A 151 11.37 4.80 8.95
N LEU A 152 10.57 3.87 8.45
CA LEU A 152 11.01 2.73 7.64
C LEU A 152 10.14 2.66 6.38
N PHE A 153 10.72 2.33 5.24
CA PHE A 153 9.98 2.08 4.01
C PHE A 153 10.48 0.81 3.32
N LEU A 154 9.60 0.16 2.56
CA LEU A 154 9.95 -1.00 1.75
C LEU A 154 10.78 -0.54 0.54
N CYS A 155 11.97 -1.09 0.40
CA CYS A 155 12.91 -0.75 -0.67
C CYS A 155 13.03 -1.95 -1.61
N VAL A 156 12.58 -1.80 -2.86
CA VAL A 156 12.34 -2.92 -3.79
C VAL A 156 13.12 -2.75 -5.09
N ARG A 157 13.23 -3.83 -5.87
CA ARG A 157 13.75 -3.76 -7.24
C ARG A 157 12.66 -3.24 -8.19
N PRO A 158 13.01 -2.42 -9.18
CA PRO A 158 12.06 -2.00 -10.22
C PRO A 158 11.57 -3.19 -11.03
N THR A 159 10.28 -3.20 -11.38
CA THR A 159 9.63 -4.27 -12.15
C THR A 159 9.48 -3.96 -13.63
N HIS A 160 9.72 -2.71 -14.04
CA HIS A 160 9.60 -2.30 -15.44
C HIS A 160 10.71 -2.93 -16.29
N GLN A 161 10.42 -3.22 -17.55
CA GLN A 161 11.39 -3.78 -18.49
C GLN A 161 12.15 -2.65 -19.20
N PHE A 162 13.16 -2.11 -18.54
CA PHE A 162 14.11 -1.19 -19.17
C PHE A 162 15.48 -1.84 -19.27
N HIS A 163 16.23 -1.49 -20.31
CA HIS A 163 17.64 -1.82 -20.40
C HIS A 163 18.46 -0.68 -19.82
N VAL A 164 19.22 -0.95 -18.75
CA VAL A 164 20.16 0.00 -18.15
C VAL A 164 21.48 -0.06 -18.89
N VAL A 165 21.92 1.08 -19.40
CA VAL A 165 23.19 1.22 -20.12
C VAL A 165 24.22 1.85 -19.20
N SER A 166 25.33 1.15 -18.96
CA SER A 166 26.52 1.71 -18.28
C SER A 166 27.49 2.22 -19.34
N LEU A 167 27.97 3.46 -19.18
CA LEU A 167 28.91 4.09 -20.10
C LEU A 167 30.33 4.05 -19.51
N ARG A 168 31.32 3.82 -20.38
CA ARG A 168 32.73 4.15 -20.10
C ARG A 168 33.03 5.57 -20.56
N ASP A 169 34.16 6.12 -20.14
CA ASP A 169 34.61 7.47 -20.53
C ASP A 169 34.41 7.76 -22.05
N GLY A 170 33.90 8.96 -22.35
CA GLY A 170 33.48 9.34 -23.69
C GLY A 170 32.11 8.76 -24.06
N ASN A 171 32.02 8.12 -25.24
CA ASN A 171 30.76 7.62 -25.81
C ASN A 171 30.69 6.07 -25.87
N GLY A 172 31.54 5.37 -25.12
CA GLY A 172 31.58 3.90 -25.17
C GLY A 172 30.53 3.26 -24.26
N VAL A 173 29.89 2.19 -24.72
CA VAL A 173 29.03 1.34 -23.88
C VAL A 173 29.89 0.29 -23.18
N GLU A 174 29.74 0.17 -21.86
CA GLU A 174 30.38 -0.87 -21.04
C GLU A 174 29.48 -2.10 -20.91
N ALA A 175 28.20 -1.90 -20.57
CA ALA A 175 27.24 -2.98 -20.37
C ALA A 175 25.81 -2.52 -20.66
N ILE A 176 24.99 -3.46 -21.10
CA ILE A 176 23.53 -3.32 -21.18
C ILE A 176 22.95 -4.47 -20.35
N ARG A 177 22.14 -4.14 -19.34
CA ARG A 177 21.49 -5.12 -18.45
C ARG A 177 19.99 -4.84 -18.38
N ASP A 178 19.18 -5.84 -18.09
CA ASP A 178 17.82 -5.57 -17.64
C ASP A 178 17.88 -4.78 -16.33
N VAL A 179 16.95 -3.84 -16.13
CA VAL A 179 16.91 -3.01 -14.92
C VAL A 179 16.69 -3.84 -13.65
N GLY A 180 16.08 -5.02 -13.75
CA GLY A 180 15.95 -5.97 -12.64
C GLY A 180 17.29 -6.57 -12.20
N ASP A 181 18.25 -6.67 -13.11
CA ASP A 181 19.62 -7.17 -12.84
C ASP A 181 20.59 -6.05 -12.45
N ALA A 182 20.20 -4.79 -12.62
CA ALA A 182 20.99 -3.65 -12.19
C ALA A 182 20.89 -3.48 -10.66
N ASP A 183 21.94 -2.90 -10.04
CA ASP A 183 21.88 -2.56 -8.62
C ASP A 183 21.09 -1.27 -8.37
N LEU A 184 19.85 -1.23 -8.85
CA LEU A 184 18.90 -0.14 -8.66
C LEU A 184 17.84 -0.55 -7.64
N TRP A 185 17.53 0.36 -6.73
CA TRP A 185 16.48 0.20 -5.73
C TRP A 185 15.52 1.37 -5.81
N ILE A 186 14.24 1.11 -5.55
CA ILE A 186 13.19 2.12 -5.56
C ILE A 186 12.39 2.08 -4.26
N ASN A 187 11.70 3.18 -3.98
CA ASN A 187 10.73 3.26 -2.89
C ASN A 187 9.46 2.50 -3.28
N GLY A 188 9.19 1.39 -2.58
CA GLY A 188 8.00 0.56 -2.78
C GLY A 188 6.78 1.00 -1.96
N GLY A 189 6.90 2.04 -1.13
CA GLY A 189 5.88 2.43 -0.16
C GLY A 189 5.96 1.58 1.11
N PHE A 190 4.80 1.11 1.60
CA PHE A 190 4.68 0.27 2.80
C PHE A 190 5.51 0.80 3.96
N PHE A 191 5.17 2.00 4.37
CA PHE A 191 5.86 2.73 5.42
C PHE A 191 5.44 2.24 6.80
N VAL A 192 6.42 2.22 7.71
CA VAL A 192 6.22 2.15 9.15
C VAL A 192 6.77 3.46 9.71
N PHE A 193 5.96 4.16 10.49
CA PHE A 193 6.32 5.46 11.04
C PHE A 193 6.16 5.49 12.54
N ARG A 194 7.12 6.15 13.21
CA ARG A 194 6.86 6.74 14.53
C ARG A 194 6.08 8.02 14.36
N ARG A 195 5.22 8.35 15.33
CA ARG A 195 4.39 9.56 15.30
C ARG A 195 5.19 10.85 15.02
N GLY A 196 6.44 10.91 15.50
CA GLY A 196 7.34 12.06 15.27
C GLY A 196 7.56 12.43 13.81
N ILE A 197 7.29 11.54 12.82
CA ILE A 197 7.30 11.91 11.39
C ILE A 197 6.45 13.15 11.09
N LEU A 198 5.35 13.34 11.83
CA LEU A 198 4.38 14.41 11.61
C LEU A 198 4.95 15.80 11.94
N ASP A 199 6.03 15.88 12.73
CA ASP A 199 6.72 17.12 13.06
C ASP A 199 7.67 17.56 11.95
N HIS A 200 8.03 16.65 11.04
CA HIS A 200 8.89 16.92 9.89
C HIS A 200 8.10 17.28 8.62
N LEU A 201 6.77 17.49 8.72
CA LEU A 201 5.90 17.83 7.59
C LEU A 201 5.45 19.29 7.67
N GLY A 202 6.01 20.13 6.79
CA GLY A 202 5.61 21.51 6.59
C GLY A 202 4.48 21.69 5.57
N PRO A 203 3.85 22.88 5.52
CA PRO A 203 2.82 23.20 4.52
C PRO A 203 3.36 23.08 3.07
N GLY A 204 2.60 22.44 2.18
CA GLY A 204 3.00 22.24 0.77
C GLY A 204 4.09 21.19 0.55
N GLU A 205 4.66 20.62 1.60
CA GLU A 205 5.79 19.69 1.47
C GLU A 205 5.33 18.27 1.13
N ASP A 206 6.14 17.58 0.33
CA ASP A 206 6.01 16.15 0.09
C ASP A 206 6.78 15.31 1.12
N LEU A 207 6.28 14.10 1.40
CA LEU A 207 6.89 13.15 2.33
C LEU A 207 8.29 12.73 1.89
N VAL A 208 8.43 12.23 0.66
CA VAL A 208 9.68 11.66 0.15
C VAL A 208 10.60 12.77 -0.36
N GLY A 209 10.04 13.78 -1.01
CA GLY A 209 10.82 14.88 -1.59
C GLY A 209 11.38 15.87 -0.56
N HIS A 210 10.78 16.00 0.63
CA HIS A 210 11.15 17.05 1.60
C HIS A 210 11.40 16.51 3.01
N ALA A 211 10.47 15.76 3.60
CA ALA A 211 10.64 15.27 4.97
C ALA A 211 11.73 14.21 5.10
N PHE A 212 11.79 13.26 4.16
CA PHE A 212 12.80 12.19 4.16
C PHE A 212 14.23 12.72 4.06
N PRO A 213 14.59 13.67 3.18
CA PRO A 213 15.93 14.26 3.16
C PRO A 213 16.41 14.80 4.51
N ARG A 214 15.53 15.46 5.29
CA ARG A 214 15.87 15.93 6.64
C ARG A 214 16.12 14.77 7.60
N LEU A 215 15.21 13.80 7.62
CA LEU A 215 15.37 12.60 8.45
C LEU A 215 16.60 11.78 8.06
N ILE A 216 16.96 11.72 6.77
CA ILE A 216 18.16 11.03 6.31
C ILE A 216 19.41 11.76 6.82
N ALA A 217 19.44 13.08 6.77
CA ALA A 217 20.55 13.87 7.33
C ALA A 217 20.71 13.68 8.85
N GLU A 218 19.62 13.34 9.55
CA GLU A 218 19.59 13.03 10.97
C GLU A 218 19.79 11.52 11.27
N ASP A 219 20.02 10.69 10.25
CA ASP A 219 20.11 9.23 10.37
C ASP A 219 18.85 8.62 11.03
N LYS A 220 17.66 9.00 10.56
CA LYS A 220 16.34 8.60 11.10
C LYS A 220 15.47 7.80 10.13
N VAL A 221 16.01 7.32 9.01
CA VAL A 221 15.27 6.53 8.01
C VAL A 221 15.92 5.17 7.80
N ILE A 222 15.12 4.11 7.82
CA ILE A 222 15.50 2.75 7.41
C ILE A 222 14.95 2.48 6.02
N ALA A 223 15.80 2.06 5.10
CA ALA A 223 15.37 1.37 3.88
C ALA A 223 15.36 -0.13 4.17
N TYR A 224 14.19 -0.78 4.06
CA TYR A 224 14.06 -2.22 4.25
C TYR A 224 14.19 -2.93 2.90
N PRO A 225 15.34 -3.55 2.56
CA PRO A 225 15.55 -4.12 1.24
C PRO A 225 14.74 -5.40 1.08
N TYR A 226 13.94 -5.47 0.02
CA TYR A 226 13.06 -6.59 -0.25
C TYR A 226 13.16 -7.09 -1.68
N LYS A 227 13.42 -8.39 -1.82
CA LYS A 227 13.57 -9.09 -3.11
C LYS A 227 12.41 -10.05 -3.41
N GLY A 228 11.39 -10.09 -2.55
CA GLY A 228 10.17 -10.85 -2.82
C GLY A 228 9.27 -10.11 -3.80
N PHE A 229 7.99 -10.48 -3.79
CA PHE A 229 7.01 -9.89 -4.69
C PHE A 229 6.65 -8.46 -4.28
N TRP A 230 6.80 -7.55 -5.22
CA TRP A 230 6.21 -6.21 -5.17
C TRP A 230 5.85 -5.80 -6.60
N ALA A 231 4.67 -5.23 -6.79
CA ALA A 231 4.24 -4.74 -8.09
C ALA A 231 3.31 -3.52 -7.93
N PRO A 232 3.53 -2.43 -8.68
CA PRO A 232 2.57 -1.34 -8.78
C PRO A 232 1.46 -1.69 -9.77
N MET A 233 0.37 -0.93 -9.78
CA MET A 233 -0.63 -0.91 -10.85
C MET A 233 -0.66 0.47 -11.49
N ASP A 234 0.43 0.80 -12.17
CA ASP A 234 0.68 2.11 -12.77
C ASP A 234 0.28 2.19 -14.24
N THR A 235 0.16 1.05 -14.91
CA THR A 235 -0.15 0.88 -16.33
C THR A 235 -1.11 -0.29 -16.57
N LEU A 236 -1.73 -0.34 -17.76
CA LEU A 236 -2.58 -1.47 -18.16
C LEU A 236 -1.81 -2.81 -18.16
N LYS A 237 -0.53 -2.77 -18.53
CA LYS A 237 0.34 -3.97 -18.50
C LYS A 237 0.53 -4.48 -17.07
N ASP A 238 0.67 -3.57 -16.11
CA ASP A 238 0.78 -3.94 -14.70
C ASP A 238 -0.52 -4.59 -14.22
N LYS A 239 -1.68 -4.00 -14.55
CA LYS A 239 -2.99 -4.58 -14.25
C LYS A 239 -3.13 -5.99 -14.82
N GLN A 240 -2.82 -6.19 -16.10
CA GLN A 240 -2.86 -7.50 -16.76
C GLN A 240 -1.96 -8.53 -16.08
N THR A 241 -0.77 -8.11 -15.65
CA THR A 241 0.18 -8.96 -14.93
C THR A 241 -0.40 -9.40 -13.58
N LEU A 242 -0.98 -8.47 -12.83
CA LEU A 242 -1.65 -8.77 -11.57
C LEU A 242 -2.87 -9.67 -11.78
N GLU A 243 -3.67 -9.46 -12.83
CA GLU A 243 -4.82 -10.33 -13.16
C GLU A 243 -4.38 -11.75 -13.47
N THR A 244 -3.31 -11.94 -14.25
CA THR A 244 -2.75 -13.27 -14.53
C THR A 244 -2.28 -13.97 -13.24
N LEU A 245 -1.66 -13.23 -12.32
CA LEU A 245 -1.26 -13.79 -11.03
C LEU A 245 -2.46 -14.16 -10.16
N LEU A 246 -3.52 -13.36 -10.19
CA LEU A 246 -4.77 -13.65 -9.47
C LEU A 246 -5.46 -14.90 -10.04
N GLU A 247 -5.54 -15.02 -11.36
CA GLU A 247 -6.14 -16.17 -12.06
C GLU A 247 -5.39 -17.48 -11.81
N SER A 248 -4.10 -17.43 -11.43
CA SER A 248 -3.33 -18.61 -11.06
C SER A 248 -3.82 -19.28 -9.76
N GLY A 249 -4.68 -18.61 -8.99
CA GLY A 249 -5.31 -19.11 -7.76
C GLY A 249 -4.57 -18.78 -6.47
N GLU A 250 -3.25 -18.55 -6.54
CA GLU A 250 -2.40 -18.23 -5.38
C GLU A 250 -1.58 -16.95 -5.63
N PRO A 251 -2.22 -15.77 -5.78
CA PRO A 251 -1.48 -14.53 -5.96
C PRO A 251 -0.55 -14.27 -4.76
N PRO A 252 0.71 -13.85 -4.97
CA PRO A 252 1.69 -13.74 -3.89
C PRO A 252 1.25 -12.85 -2.72
N TRP A 253 0.53 -11.76 -3.00
CA TRP A 253 0.07 -10.82 -1.97
C TRP A 253 -1.08 -11.36 -1.10
N ALA A 254 -1.74 -12.46 -1.48
CA ALA A 254 -2.78 -13.10 -0.68
C ALA A 254 -2.23 -13.99 0.44
N SER A 255 -0.96 -14.44 0.32
CA SER A 255 -0.24 -15.14 1.39
C SER A 255 1.09 -14.43 1.70
N PRO A 256 1.05 -13.25 2.36
CA PRO A 256 2.24 -12.50 2.74
C PRO A 256 3.20 -13.33 3.60
N ARG A 257 4.50 -13.08 3.43
CA ARG A 257 5.54 -13.75 4.20
C ARG A 257 5.45 -13.37 5.67
N GLY A 258 5.83 -14.31 6.55
CA GLY A 258 5.90 -14.06 8.00
C GLY A 258 4.57 -14.15 8.75
N LEU A 259 3.50 -14.66 8.13
CA LEU A 259 2.24 -14.98 8.81
C LEU A 259 2.33 -16.19 9.75
N GLU A 260 3.26 -17.13 9.48
CA GLU A 260 3.40 -18.42 10.20
C GLU A 260 3.81 -18.31 11.69
N ARG A 261 4.16 -17.12 12.19
CA ARG A 261 4.63 -16.93 13.58
C ARG A 261 3.50 -16.86 14.63
N GLN A 262 2.27 -17.28 14.34
CA GLN A 262 1.15 -17.14 15.30
C GLN A 262 0.97 -18.28 16.32
N ASP A 263 1.66 -19.41 16.20
CA ASP A 263 1.37 -20.60 17.04
C ASP A 263 2.46 -20.97 18.08
N ALA A 264 3.25 -20.01 18.56
CA ALA A 264 4.12 -20.23 19.71
C ALA A 264 3.59 -19.51 20.96
N THR A 265 2.45 -19.95 21.47
CA THR A 265 2.10 -19.70 22.87
C THR A 265 3.15 -20.39 23.74
N PRO A 266 3.87 -19.70 24.64
CA PRO A 266 4.72 -20.39 25.59
C PRO A 266 3.80 -21.12 26.58
N THR A 267 3.71 -22.43 26.43
CA THR A 267 3.33 -23.31 27.55
C THR A 267 4.49 -23.34 28.52
N GLY A 268 4.39 -22.53 29.57
CA GLY A 268 5.32 -22.49 30.70
C GLY A 268 4.72 -21.75 31.88
#